data_AF-A0A355QHT3-F1
#
_entry.id   AF-A0A355QHT3-F1
#
_cell.length_a   1.000
_cell.length_b   1.000
_cell.length_c   1.000
_cell.angle_alpha   90.00
_cell.angle_beta   90.00
_cell.angle_gamma   90.00
#
_symmetry.space_group_name_H-M   'P 1'
#
loop_
_entity.id
_entity.type
_entity.pdbx_description
1 polymer ?
#
loop_
_entity_poly.entity_id
_entity_poly.type
_entity_poly.pdbx_seq_one_letter_code
_entity_poly.pdbx_strand_id
1 'polypeptide(L)'
;MSRGGYQPPDLIGHPPLYDWPPRPVATLKWLVTDLMFPWGFFFTALAVMTWKWLTPAASTMQALSPGWMGLIWLRNAALLTIVAGLLHWWLYTRRSQDLEYKFNVRWPATDSRKFLWRNQVKDNVFWSLASGVTVWSLYESLTMWLWADGRIPRAEWGSAPVYLGLLVLGVFFWGTTHFYLNHRLLHWGPLYRGAHELHHRNTNTGPWTGISMHPIEHLVYFTVFLLWWVVPAHPVIFIMTGFFNGISPSITHSGFDQVILGGRFRITAGDQFHHLHHRYFEVNYGNTPTPLDKVFGTWHDGTPEAHELFKDRRRAEKA
;
A
#
# COMPACT_ATOMS: atom_id res chain seq x y z
N MET A 1 13.02 -21.02 -12.05
CA MET A 1 14.50 -20.96 -12.03
C MET A 1 14.91 -19.66 -12.70
N SER A 2 15.75 -18.87 -12.02
CA SER A 2 15.86 -17.39 -12.06
C SER A 2 15.58 -16.73 -13.40
N ARG A 3 14.48 -15.96 -13.51
CA ARG A 3 14.32 -15.01 -14.62
C ARG A 3 14.57 -13.63 -14.05
N GLY A 4 15.87 -13.31 -14.00
CA GLY A 4 16.46 -12.19 -13.29
C GLY A 4 15.88 -10.83 -13.65
N GLY A 5 16.24 -9.88 -12.81
CA GLY A 5 16.02 -8.45 -12.93
C GLY A 5 16.90 -7.79 -11.88
N TYR A 6 16.70 -6.51 -11.66
CA TYR A 6 17.44 -5.77 -10.64
C TYR A 6 17.25 -6.41 -9.25
N GLN A 7 18.36 -6.57 -8.54
CA GLN A 7 18.39 -6.91 -7.13
C GLN A 7 19.08 -5.76 -6.40
N PRO A 8 18.38 -5.05 -5.52
CA PRO A 8 19.00 -4.06 -4.66
C PRO A 8 20.21 -4.65 -3.94
N PRO A 9 21.35 -3.94 -3.91
CA PRO A 9 22.56 -4.41 -3.24
C PRO A 9 22.42 -4.37 -1.72
N ASP A 10 21.57 -3.49 -1.21
CA ASP A 10 21.33 -3.33 0.21
C ASP A 10 20.34 -4.38 0.72
N LEU A 11 20.65 -4.97 1.88
CA LEU A 11 19.79 -5.95 2.51
C LEU A 11 18.53 -5.30 3.06
N ILE A 12 17.42 -6.03 2.98
CA ILE A 12 16.17 -5.59 3.61
C ILE A 12 16.33 -5.66 5.13
N GLY A 13 16.51 -4.50 5.74
CA GLY A 13 16.65 -4.33 7.17
C GLY A 13 15.32 -4.20 7.91
N HIS A 14 15.40 -4.16 9.23
CA HIS A 14 14.29 -3.71 10.08
C HIS A 14 14.60 -2.30 10.62
N PRO A 15 13.58 -1.50 10.96
CA PRO A 15 13.78 -0.16 11.48
C PRO A 15 14.62 -0.16 12.77
N PRO A 16 15.53 0.82 12.95
CA PRO A 16 16.31 0.97 14.19
C PRO A 16 15.43 1.25 15.42
N LEU A 17 14.12 1.53 15.23
CA LEU A 17 13.11 1.55 16.27
C LEU A 17 13.06 0.25 17.09
N TYR A 18 13.41 -0.89 16.49
CA TYR A 18 13.32 -2.21 17.12
C TYR A 18 14.69 -2.76 17.57
N ASP A 19 15.77 -1.98 17.45
CA ASP A 19 17.11 -2.40 17.85
C ASP A 19 17.23 -2.53 19.39
N TRP A 20 17.98 -3.53 19.83
CA TRP A 20 18.46 -3.64 21.20
C TRP A 20 20.00 -3.68 21.23
N PRO A 21 20.68 -2.78 21.95
CA PRO A 21 20.13 -1.71 22.79
C PRO A 21 19.43 -0.60 21.98
N PRO A 22 18.51 0.19 22.58
CA PRO A 22 17.74 1.21 21.88
C PRO A 22 18.63 2.30 21.25
N ARG A 23 18.29 2.73 20.02
CA ARG A 23 19.09 3.70 19.24
C ARG A 23 18.27 4.95 18.85
N PRO A 24 17.93 5.83 19.79
CA PRO A 24 16.94 6.91 19.59
C PRO A 24 17.28 7.88 18.45
N VAL A 25 18.56 8.24 18.28
CA VAL A 25 18.99 9.14 17.19
C VAL A 25 18.80 8.48 15.82
N ALA A 26 19.13 7.19 15.70
CA ALA A 26 18.92 6.44 14.47
C ALA A 26 17.42 6.25 14.18
N THR A 27 16.62 6.00 15.23
CA THR A 27 15.16 5.93 15.13
C THR A 27 14.55 7.24 14.62
N LEU A 28 14.94 8.39 15.19
CA LEU A 28 14.43 9.68 14.75
C LEU A 28 14.83 9.99 13.31
N LYS A 29 16.09 9.69 12.94
CA LYS A 29 16.55 9.82 11.56
C LYS A 29 15.68 8.98 10.64
N TRP A 30 15.51 7.69 10.93
CA TRP A 30 14.70 6.77 10.13
C TRP A 30 13.25 7.22 9.97
N LEU A 31 12.61 7.72 11.04
CA LEU A 31 11.24 8.25 10.97
C LEU A 31 11.14 9.40 9.96
N VAL A 32 12.14 10.28 9.90
CA VAL A 32 12.13 11.45 9.01
C VAL A 32 12.56 11.08 7.59
N THR A 33 13.62 10.29 7.42
CA THR A 33 14.26 10.04 6.13
C THR A 33 13.69 8.86 5.37
N ASP A 34 13.31 7.79 6.06
CA ASP A 34 12.93 6.52 5.43
C ASP A 34 11.41 6.30 5.49
N LEU A 35 10.77 6.65 6.61
CA LEU A 35 9.32 6.53 6.74
C LEU A 35 8.60 7.73 6.10
N MET A 36 9.03 8.95 6.41
CA MET A 36 8.34 10.17 5.96
C MET A 36 8.82 10.69 4.61
N PHE A 37 10.12 10.69 4.31
CA PHE A 37 10.62 11.26 3.07
C PHE A 37 10.68 10.23 1.91
N PRO A 38 10.30 10.60 0.67
CA PRO A 38 9.44 11.75 0.32
C PRO A 38 7.95 11.43 0.50
N TRP A 39 7.58 10.14 0.51
CA TRP A 39 6.20 9.70 0.31
C TRP A 39 5.28 9.96 1.50
N GLY A 40 5.75 9.76 2.73
CA GLY A 40 4.95 10.08 3.91
C GLY A 40 4.61 11.57 4.02
N PHE A 41 5.57 12.45 3.72
CA PHE A 41 5.33 13.89 3.64
C PHE A 41 4.39 14.24 2.49
N PHE A 42 4.58 13.63 1.32
CA PHE A 42 3.69 13.80 0.18
C PHE A 42 2.24 13.43 0.53
N PHE A 43 2.00 12.25 1.12
CA PHE A 43 0.65 11.83 1.49
C PHE A 43 0.05 12.66 2.63
N THR A 44 0.87 13.09 3.59
CA THR A 44 0.42 13.99 4.67
C THR A 44 -0.02 15.34 4.08
N ALA A 45 0.82 15.94 3.22
CA ALA A 45 0.48 17.19 2.54
C ALA A 45 -0.78 17.02 1.69
N LEU A 46 -0.84 15.98 0.85
CA LEU A 46 -1.99 15.70 -0.01
C LEU A 46 -3.28 15.52 0.81
N ALA A 47 -3.22 14.86 1.98
CA ALA A 47 -4.36 14.69 2.87
C ALA A 47 -4.85 16.02 3.47
N VAL A 48 -3.93 16.89 3.91
CA VAL A 48 -4.27 18.24 4.39
C VAL A 48 -4.90 19.08 3.28
N MET A 49 -4.32 19.07 2.08
CA MET A 49 -4.87 19.79 0.92
C MET A 49 -6.26 19.24 0.55
N THR A 50 -6.42 17.92 0.56
CA THR A 50 -7.69 17.26 0.25
C THR A 50 -8.77 17.59 1.26
N TRP A 51 -8.45 17.57 2.55
CA TRP A 51 -9.39 17.97 3.60
C TRP A 51 -9.84 19.42 3.39
N LYS A 52 -8.91 20.31 3.10
CA LYS A 52 -9.18 21.74 3.00
C LYS A 52 -9.99 22.13 1.77
N TRP A 53 -9.79 21.47 0.62
CA TRP A 53 -10.32 21.94 -0.66
C TRP A 53 -11.12 20.91 -1.45
N LEU A 54 -10.94 19.61 -1.18
CA LEU A 54 -11.52 18.52 -1.98
C LEU A 54 -12.41 17.60 -1.14
N THR A 55 -12.79 18.03 0.06
CA THR A 55 -13.70 17.29 0.94
C THR A 55 -14.93 18.14 1.19
N PRO A 56 -16.16 17.57 1.11
CA PRO A 56 -17.38 18.30 1.40
C PRO A 56 -17.39 18.89 2.81
N ALA A 57 -18.16 19.97 3.01
CA ALA A 57 -18.33 20.55 4.34
C ALA A 57 -18.93 19.52 5.31
N ALA A 58 -18.58 19.62 6.59
CA ALA A 58 -19.06 18.71 7.64
C ALA A 58 -20.61 18.66 7.70
N SER A 59 -21.29 19.81 7.53
CA SER A 59 -22.75 19.87 7.48
C SER A 59 -23.35 19.04 6.34
N THR A 60 -22.72 19.02 5.17
CA THR A 60 -23.14 18.19 4.03
C THR A 60 -22.99 16.70 4.33
N MET A 61 -21.93 16.33 5.05
CA MET A 61 -21.62 14.93 5.35
C MET A 61 -22.44 14.34 6.51
N GLN A 62 -23.28 15.11 7.19
CA GLN A 62 -24.17 14.62 8.27
C GLN A 62 -25.30 13.72 7.75
N ALA A 63 -25.67 13.84 6.48
CA ALA A 63 -26.63 12.97 5.82
C ALA A 63 -25.95 12.22 4.67
N LEU A 64 -26.05 10.88 4.67
CA LEU A 64 -25.57 10.06 3.56
C LEU A 64 -26.33 10.45 2.27
N SER A 65 -25.57 10.77 1.23
CA SER A 65 -26.12 11.11 -0.08
C SER A 65 -25.16 10.63 -1.19
N PRO A 66 -25.67 9.98 -2.24
CA PRO A 66 -24.85 9.57 -3.37
C PRO A 66 -24.06 10.72 -4.01
N GLY A 67 -24.54 11.97 -3.91
CA GLY A 67 -23.89 13.13 -4.52
C GLY A 67 -22.49 13.38 -3.95
N TRP A 68 -22.37 13.62 -2.65
CA TRP A 68 -21.07 13.93 -2.04
C TRP A 68 -20.17 12.69 -1.91
N MET A 69 -20.76 11.51 -1.73
CA MET A 69 -20.01 10.24 -1.75
C MET A 69 -19.41 9.99 -3.14
N GLY A 70 -20.15 10.34 -4.20
CA GLY A 70 -19.66 10.33 -5.58
C GLY A 70 -18.51 11.31 -5.84
N LEU A 71 -18.49 12.47 -5.16
CA LEU A 71 -17.36 13.40 -5.24
C LEU A 71 -16.09 12.82 -4.57
N ILE A 72 -16.22 12.15 -3.43
CA ILE A 72 -15.10 11.42 -2.80
C ILE A 72 -14.60 10.32 -3.73
N TRP A 73 -15.50 9.55 -4.34
CA TRP A 73 -15.14 8.52 -5.31
C TRP A 73 -14.38 9.11 -6.50
N LEU A 74 -14.91 10.18 -7.11
CA LEU A 74 -14.30 10.84 -8.26
C LEU A 74 -12.90 11.38 -7.91
N ARG A 75 -12.76 11.99 -6.74
CA ARG A 75 -11.48 12.49 -6.23
C ARG A 75 -10.48 11.34 -6.07
N ASN A 76 -10.86 10.25 -5.42
CA ASN A 76 -9.99 9.09 -5.20
C ASN A 76 -9.60 8.41 -6.52
N ALA A 77 -10.55 8.26 -7.44
CA ALA A 77 -10.30 7.73 -8.78
C ALA A 77 -9.32 8.62 -9.55
N ALA A 78 -9.52 9.93 -9.52
CA ALA A 78 -8.64 10.89 -10.19
C ALA A 78 -7.22 10.86 -9.61
N LEU A 79 -7.08 10.92 -8.29
CA LEU A 79 -5.77 10.89 -7.62
C LEU A 79 -5.02 9.58 -7.88
N LEU A 80 -5.68 8.44 -7.75
CA LEU A 80 -5.08 7.15 -8.08
C LEU A 80 -4.66 7.10 -9.55
N THR A 81 -5.53 7.56 -10.47
CA THR A 81 -5.24 7.57 -11.90
C THR A 81 -4.07 8.47 -12.25
N ILE A 82 -3.95 9.63 -11.60
CA ILE A 82 -2.79 10.51 -11.77
C ILE A 82 -1.52 9.79 -11.34
N VAL A 83 -1.48 9.22 -10.13
CA VAL A 83 -0.25 8.59 -9.61
C VAL A 83 0.10 7.32 -10.39
N ALA A 84 -0.82 6.35 -10.44
CA ALA A 84 -0.60 5.07 -11.12
C ALA A 84 -0.44 5.26 -12.63
N GLY A 85 -1.21 6.16 -13.24
CA GLY A 85 -1.15 6.47 -14.67
C GLY A 85 0.15 7.15 -15.07
N LEU A 86 0.64 8.15 -14.31
CA LEU A 86 1.93 8.79 -14.58
C LEU A 86 3.11 7.83 -14.40
N LEU A 87 3.09 7.02 -13.33
CA LEU A 87 4.09 5.97 -13.13
C LEU A 87 4.06 4.95 -14.27
N HIS A 88 2.87 4.50 -14.67
CA HIS A 88 2.71 3.55 -15.76
C HIS A 88 3.18 4.14 -17.10
N TRP A 89 2.80 5.38 -17.41
CA TRP A 89 3.24 6.07 -18.60
C TRP A 89 4.77 6.19 -18.64
N TRP A 90 5.39 6.63 -17.55
CA TRP A 90 6.84 6.83 -17.48
C TRP A 90 7.62 5.51 -17.59
N LEU A 91 7.26 4.51 -16.77
CA LEU A 91 8.02 3.27 -16.62
C LEU A 91 7.68 2.21 -17.67
N TYR A 92 6.43 2.15 -18.15
CA TYR A 92 5.96 1.05 -19.01
C TYR A 92 5.61 1.48 -20.43
N THR A 93 5.03 2.67 -20.62
CA THR A 93 4.67 3.17 -21.96
C THR A 93 5.88 3.82 -22.64
N ARG A 94 6.47 4.83 -21.99
CA ARG A 94 7.65 5.54 -22.48
C ARG A 94 8.94 4.75 -22.27
N ARG A 95 8.97 3.88 -21.24
CA ARG A 95 10.15 3.10 -20.83
C ARG A 95 11.37 3.98 -20.62
N SER A 96 11.20 5.13 -19.94
CA SER A 96 12.25 6.15 -19.78
C SER A 96 13.56 5.64 -19.17
N GLN A 97 13.54 4.53 -18.43
CA GLN A 97 14.71 3.88 -17.83
C GLN A 97 14.85 2.40 -18.21
N ASP A 98 14.10 1.94 -19.23
CA ASP A 98 14.06 0.57 -19.72
C ASP A 98 14.03 -0.50 -18.60
N LEU A 99 15.14 -1.22 -18.38
CA LEU A 99 15.27 -2.28 -17.36
C LEU A 99 16.04 -1.83 -16.11
N GLU A 100 16.56 -0.60 -16.06
CA GLU A 100 17.30 -0.10 -14.91
C GLU A 100 16.36 -0.04 -13.70
N TYR A 101 16.79 -0.66 -12.59
CA TYR A 101 16.00 -0.88 -11.36
C TYR A 101 14.78 -1.81 -11.48
N LYS A 102 14.54 -2.45 -12.63
CA LYS A 102 13.35 -3.28 -12.83
C LYS A 102 13.49 -4.67 -12.19
N PHE A 103 12.65 -5.02 -11.23
CA PHE A 103 12.77 -6.29 -10.49
C PHE A 103 12.56 -7.54 -11.36
N ASN A 104 11.71 -7.45 -12.38
CA ASN A 104 11.43 -8.53 -13.32
C ASN A 104 11.64 -8.02 -14.74
N VAL A 105 12.52 -8.63 -15.53
CA VAL A 105 12.81 -8.18 -16.91
C VAL A 105 11.59 -8.22 -17.84
N ARG A 106 10.58 -9.04 -17.56
CA ARG A 106 9.40 -9.18 -18.42
C ARG A 106 8.50 -7.96 -18.36
N TRP A 107 7.93 -7.57 -19.48
CA TRP A 107 6.88 -6.56 -19.53
C TRP A 107 5.51 -7.16 -19.15
N PRO A 108 4.50 -6.34 -18.80
CA PRO A 108 3.16 -6.82 -18.47
C PRO A 108 2.58 -7.69 -19.57
N ALA A 109 1.84 -8.73 -19.17
CA ALA A 109 1.34 -9.72 -20.11
C ALA A 109 0.29 -9.13 -21.06
N THR A 110 0.54 -9.27 -22.36
CA THR A 110 -0.45 -9.12 -23.42
C THR A 110 -0.86 -10.49 -23.92
N ASP A 111 -2.13 -10.64 -24.28
CA ASP A 111 -2.74 -11.88 -24.77
C ASP A 111 -2.69 -13.08 -23.79
N SER A 112 -2.98 -12.86 -22.51
CA SER A 112 -3.01 -13.92 -21.49
C SER A 112 -4.41 -14.18 -20.96
N ARG A 113 -4.88 -15.43 -21.03
CA ARG A 113 -6.19 -15.87 -20.49
C ARG A 113 -6.35 -15.68 -18.98
N LYS A 114 -5.25 -15.38 -18.26
CA LYS A 114 -5.29 -15.12 -16.82
C LYS A 114 -5.97 -13.79 -16.47
N PHE A 115 -6.03 -12.84 -17.40
CA PHE A 115 -6.49 -11.47 -17.15
C PHE A 115 -7.75 -11.14 -17.95
N LEU A 116 -8.60 -10.26 -17.41
CA LEU A 116 -9.72 -9.69 -18.14
C LEU A 116 -9.24 -9.04 -19.45
N TRP A 117 -10.02 -9.21 -20.51
CA TRP A 117 -9.68 -8.80 -21.88
C TRP A 117 -8.32 -9.27 -22.39
N ARG A 118 -7.79 -10.35 -21.79
CA ARG A 118 -6.48 -10.92 -22.07
C ARG A 118 -5.33 -9.91 -21.94
N ASN A 119 -5.49 -8.86 -21.14
CA ASN A 119 -4.50 -7.80 -20.97
C ASN A 119 -4.34 -7.46 -19.49
N GLN A 120 -3.13 -7.69 -18.97
CA GLN A 120 -2.82 -7.47 -17.56
C GLN A 120 -3.11 -6.03 -17.12
N VAL A 121 -2.68 -5.02 -17.89
CA VAL A 121 -2.86 -3.62 -17.49
C VAL A 121 -4.33 -3.23 -17.43
N LYS A 122 -5.12 -3.60 -18.44
CA LYS A 122 -6.57 -3.30 -18.47
C LYS A 122 -7.31 -3.96 -17.32
N ASP A 123 -6.97 -5.21 -17.03
CA ASP A 123 -7.49 -5.95 -15.88
C ASP A 123 -7.15 -5.24 -14.55
N ASN A 124 -5.89 -4.85 -14.35
CA ASN A 124 -5.46 -4.18 -13.14
C ASN A 124 -6.13 -2.81 -12.95
N VAL A 125 -6.24 -2.02 -14.02
CA VAL A 125 -6.98 -0.73 -14.01
C VAL A 125 -8.44 -0.95 -13.63
N PHE A 126 -9.09 -1.96 -14.21
CA PHE A 126 -10.50 -2.26 -13.92
C PHE A 126 -10.70 -2.61 -12.45
N TRP A 127 -9.94 -3.57 -11.90
CA TRP A 127 -10.13 -3.98 -10.51
C TRP A 127 -9.79 -2.86 -9.52
N SER A 128 -8.75 -2.08 -9.81
CA SER A 128 -8.35 -0.93 -8.98
C SER A 128 -9.44 0.15 -8.94
N LEU A 129 -10.02 0.52 -10.09
CA LEU A 129 -11.00 1.60 -10.16
C LEU A 129 -12.42 1.13 -9.82
N ALA A 130 -12.89 0.06 -10.47
CA ALA A 130 -14.27 -0.40 -10.34
C ALA A 130 -14.55 -0.97 -8.95
N SER A 131 -13.59 -1.71 -8.36
CA SER A 131 -13.75 -2.29 -7.03
C SER A 131 -12.94 -1.55 -5.98
N GLY A 132 -11.63 -1.37 -6.17
CA GLY A 132 -10.74 -0.81 -5.15
C GLY A 132 -11.13 0.59 -4.70
N VAL A 133 -11.19 1.54 -5.63
CA VAL A 133 -11.60 2.93 -5.36
C VAL A 133 -13.03 2.99 -4.86
N THR A 134 -13.94 2.15 -5.36
CA THR A 134 -15.32 2.10 -4.89
C THR A 134 -15.40 1.71 -3.43
N VAL A 135 -14.80 0.58 -3.03
CA VAL A 135 -14.83 0.10 -1.65
C VAL A 135 -14.08 1.06 -0.72
N TRP A 136 -12.92 1.56 -1.14
CA TRP A 136 -12.18 2.59 -0.41
C TRP A 136 -13.05 3.82 -0.14
N SER A 137 -13.68 4.37 -1.18
CA SER A 137 -14.47 5.60 -1.07
C SER A 137 -15.73 5.40 -0.23
N LEU A 138 -16.30 4.19 -0.21
CA LEU A 138 -17.39 3.84 0.69
C LEU A 138 -16.95 3.83 2.16
N TYR A 139 -15.80 3.21 2.49
CA TYR A 139 -15.25 3.24 3.85
C TYR A 139 -14.90 4.65 4.30
N GLU A 140 -14.29 5.44 3.42
CA GLU A 140 -13.95 6.83 3.72
C GLU A 140 -15.24 7.65 3.94
N SER A 141 -16.21 7.54 3.04
CA SER A 141 -17.49 8.25 3.17
C SER A 141 -18.23 7.88 4.44
N LEU A 142 -18.30 6.58 4.77
CA LEU A 142 -18.95 6.11 5.99
C LEU A 142 -18.24 6.67 7.23
N THR A 143 -16.91 6.65 7.25
CA THR A 143 -16.11 7.23 8.34
C THR A 143 -16.35 8.73 8.47
N MET A 144 -16.40 9.47 7.35
CA MET A 144 -16.68 10.90 7.35
C MET A 144 -18.09 11.24 7.83
N TRP A 145 -19.10 10.45 7.44
CA TRP A 145 -20.47 10.60 7.93
C TRP A 145 -20.57 10.33 9.43
N LEU A 146 -20.03 9.20 9.90
CA LEU A 146 -19.97 8.87 11.33
C LEU A 146 -19.29 9.99 12.13
N TRP A 147 -18.18 10.53 11.59
CA TRP A 147 -17.48 11.65 12.19
C TRP A 147 -18.35 12.90 12.22
N ALA A 148 -18.91 13.32 11.09
CA ALA A 148 -19.69 14.56 10.94
C ALA A 148 -20.99 14.55 11.77
N ASP A 149 -21.65 13.40 11.88
CA ASP A 149 -22.86 13.18 12.69
C ASP A 149 -22.53 13.05 14.20
N GLY A 150 -21.27 12.77 14.54
CA GLY A 150 -20.81 12.73 15.94
C GLY A 150 -20.97 11.36 16.59
N ARG A 151 -21.04 10.31 15.78
CA ARG A 151 -21.17 8.91 16.23
C ARG A 151 -19.85 8.26 16.61
N ILE A 152 -18.73 8.83 16.19
CA ILE A 152 -17.38 8.35 16.52
C ILE A 152 -16.57 9.46 17.21
N PRO A 153 -15.56 9.10 18.02
CA PRO A 153 -14.78 10.08 18.77
C PRO A 153 -14.02 11.05 17.86
N ARG A 154 -13.86 12.29 18.32
CA ARG A 154 -13.23 13.38 17.54
C ARG A 154 -12.02 13.95 18.27
N ALA A 155 -11.03 14.38 17.52
CA ALA A 155 -9.91 15.18 18.02
C ALA A 155 -9.65 16.34 17.06
N GLU A 156 -9.33 17.51 17.61
CA GLU A 156 -9.11 18.74 16.86
C GLU A 156 -7.67 19.22 17.03
N TRP A 157 -7.10 19.81 15.98
CA TRP A 157 -5.72 20.31 16.00
C TRP A 157 -5.50 21.43 17.01
N GLY A 158 -6.54 22.21 17.32
CA GLY A 158 -6.46 23.28 18.32
C GLY A 158 -6.30 22.78 19.76
N SER A 159 -6.84 21.60 20.08
CA SER A 159 -6.82 21.05 21.44
C SER A 159 -5.82 19.91 21.64
N ALA A 160 -5.49 19.16 20.58
CA ALA A 160 -4.66 17.96 20.66
C ALA A 160 -3.59 17.87 19.56
N PRO A 161 -2.77 18.93 19.31
CA PRO A 161 -1.84 18.96 18.18
C PRO A 161 -0.74 17.89 18.27
N VAL A 162 -0.18 17.65 19.45
CA VAL A 162 0.86 16.63 19.64
C VAL A 162 0.30 15.23 19.42
N TYR A 163 -0.86 14.94 19.98
CA TYR A 163 -1.54 13.66 19.81
C TYR A 163 -1.88 13.38 18.34
N LEU A 164 -2.46 14.34 17.62
CA LEU A 164 -2.75 14.20 16.19
C LEU A 164 -1.47 14.11 15.35
N GLY A 165 -0.39 14.80 15.74
CA GLY A 165 0.93 14.64 15.13
C GLY A 165 1.50 13.23 15.29
N LEU A 166 1.30 12.60 16.46
CA LEU A 166 1.66 11.19 16.66
C LEU A 166 0.76 10.25 15.86
N LEU A 167 -0.54 10.57 15.71
CA LEU A 167 -1.44 9.77 14.85
C LEU A 167 -1.05 9.80 13.38
N VAL A 168 -0.43 10.87 12.87
CA VAL A 168 0.13 10.89 11.51
C VAL A 168 1.16 9.76 11.34
N LEU A 169 2.05 9.56 12.32
CA LEU A 169 2.95 8.41 12.34
C LEU A 169 2.17 7.10 12.54
N GLY A 170 1.16 7.14 13.41
CA GLY A 170 0.25 6.04 13.69
C GLY A 170 -0.41 5.46 12.44
N VAL A 171 -0.71 6.27 11.42
CA VAL A 171 -1.26 5.78 10.13
C VAL A 171 -0.34 4.73 9.49
N PHE A 172 0.97 4.94 9.50
CA PHE A 172 1.92 4.01 8.86
C PHE A 172 2.07 2.72 9.67
N PHE A 173 2.22 2.84 10.99
CA PHE A 173 2.36 1.66 11.86
C PHE A 173 1.06 0.84 11.89
N TRP A 174 -0.09 1.51 12.00
CA TRP A 174 -1.37 0.83 11.93
C TRP A 174 -1.61 0.22 10.56
N GLY A 175 -1.40 0.97 9.48
CA GLY A 175 -1.59 0.47 8.11
C GLY A 175 -0.75 -0.77 7.83
N THR A 176 0.52 -0.77 8.23
CA THR A 176 1.42 -1.93 8.02
C THR A 176 1.12 -3.11 8.96
N THR A 177 0.70 -2.84 10.19
CA THR A 177 0.24 -3.89 11.13
C THR A 177 -1.04 -4.55 10.62
N HIS A 178 -2.02 -3.73 10.25
CA HIS A 178 -3.30 -4.15 9.70
C HIS A 178 -3.13 -4.94 8.40
N PHE A 179 -2.26 -4.45 7.51
CA PHE A 179 -1.92 -5.16 6.29
C PHE A 179 -1.38 -6.55 6.58
N TYR A 180 -0.39 -6.69 7.49
CA TYR A 180 0.14 -8.00 7.86
C TYR A 180 -0.96 -8.98 8.32
N LEU A 181 -1.82 -8.54 9.24
CA LEU A 181 -2.89 -9.37 9.80
C LEU A 181 -3.86 -9.84 8.72
N ASN A 182 -4.35 -8.90 7.91
CA ASN A 182 -5.33 -9.20 6.88
C ASN A 182 -4.73 -9.98 5.72
N HIS A 183 -3.51 -9.66 5.32
CA HIS A 183 -2.82 -10.34 4.24
C HIS A 183 -2.54 -11.79 4.62
N ARG A 184 -2.04 -12.05 5.83
CA ARG A 184 -1.87 -13.41 6.32
C ARG A 184 -3.18 -14.18 6.39
N LEU A 185 -4.28 -13.53 6.79
CA LEU A 185 -5.63 -14.11 6.74
C LEU A 185 -6.06 -14.45 5.31
N LEU A 186 -5.80 -13.57 4.34
CA LEU A 186 -6.15 -13.77 2.92
C LEU A 186 -5.39 -14.93 2.28
N HIS A 187 -4.22 -15.31 2.82
CA HIS A 187 -3.49 -16.51 2.41
C HIS A 187 -4.04 -17.82 3.00
N TRP A 188 -5.07 -17.76 3.84
CA TRP A 188 -5.81 -18.96 4.23
C TRP A 188 -6.53 -19.56 3.02
N GLY A 189 -6.40 -20.87 2.79
CA GLY A 189 -6.77 -21.55 1.54
C GLY A 189 -8.14 -21.23 0.93
N PRO A 190 -9.23 -21.08 1.71
CA PRO A 190 -10.53 -20.61 1.20
C PRO A 190 -10.52 -19.16 0.71
N LEU A 191 -9.96 -18.23 1.48
CA LEU A 191 -9.87 -16.81 1.08
C LEU A 191 -8.88 -16.61 -0.05
N TYR A 192 -7.79 -17.40 -0.08
CA TYR A 192 -6.83 -17.34 -1.16
C TYR A 192 -7.50 -17.69 -2.50
N ARG A 193 -8.16 -18.85 -2.59
CA ARG A 193 -8.85 -19.29 -3.80
C ARG A 193 -10.07 -18.45 -4.15
N GLY A 194 -10.78 -17.93 -3.15
CA GLY A 194 -12.00 -17.16 -3.34
C GLY A 194 -11.78 -15.67 -3.64
N ALA A 195 -10.61 -15.11 -3.30
CA ALA A 195 -10.36 -13.68 -3.44
C ALA A 195 -8.90 -13.38 -3.81
N HIS A 196 -7.93 -13.84 -3.02
CA HIS A 196 -6.56 -13.33 -3.09
C HIS A 196 -5.75 -13.80 -4.32
N GLU A 197 -6.13 -14.93 -4.93
CA GLU A 197 -5.53 -15.43 -6.18
C GLU A 197 -5.63 -14.40 -7.32
N LEU A 198 -6.70 -13.58 -7.33
CA LEU A 198 -6.89 -12.52 -8.33
C LEU A 198 -5.75 -11.51 -8.30
N HIS A 199 -5.33 -11.11 -7.11
CA HIS A 199 -4.19 -10.22 -6.92
C HIS A 199 -2.89 -10.95 -7.29
N HIS A 200 -2.71 -12.17 -6.78
CA HIS A 200 -1.49 -12.97 -6.93
C HIS A 200 -1.18 -13.48 -8.34
N ARG A 201 -2.17 -13.53 -9.24
CA ARG A 201 -1.89 -13.83 -10.66
C ARG A 201 -0.98 -12.76 -11.31
N ASN A 202 -0.83 -11.58 -10.69
CA ASN A 202 0.14 -10.55 -11.05
C ASN A 202 1.55 -10.85 -10.50
N THR A 203 2.18 -11.94 -10.94
CA THR A 203 3.58 -12.25 -10.56
C THR A 203 4.62 -11.26 -11.09
N ASN A 204 4.20 -10.38 -11.99
CA ASN A 204 4.99 -9.27 -12.52
C ASN A 204 4.20 -7.99 -12.27
N THR A 205 4.43 -7.36 -11.14
CA THR A 205 3.65 -6.21 -10.69
C THR A 205 3.90 -4.98 -11.58
N GLY A 206 2.96 -4.05 -11.54
CA GLY A 206 3.13 -2.70 -12.06
C GLY A 206 2.28 -1.70 -11.27
N PRO A 207 2.29 -0.41 -11.66
CA PRO A 207 1.66 0.66 -10.88
C PRO A 207 0.17 0.47 -10.60
N TRP A 208 -0.54 -0.27 -11.45
CA TRP A 208 -1.97 -0.57 -11.26
C TRP A 208 -2.23 -1.85 -10.46
N THR A 209 -1.19 -2.62 -10.11
CA THR A 209 -1.35 -3.91 -9.43
C THR A 209 -1.67 -3.75 -7.95
N GLY A 210 -1.23 -2.65 -7.32
CA GLY A 210 -1.22 -2.51 -5.87
C GLY A 210 -2.58 -2.69 -5.19
N ILE A 211 -3.66 -2.25 -5.82
CA ILE A 211 -5.04 -2.54 -5.36
C ILE A 211 -5.88 -3.19 -6.47
N SER A 212 -5.24 -3.93 -7.37
CA SER A 212 -5.96 -4.83 -8.27
C SER A 212 -6.27 -6.12 -7.52
N MET A 213 -7.38 -6.10 -6.79
CA MET A 213 -7.80 -7.20 -5.92
C MET A 213 -9.27 -7.56 -6.16
N HIS A 214 -9.68 -8.71 -5.63
CA HIS A 214 -11.08 -9.12 -5.65
C HIS A 214 -11.92 -8.23 -4.69
N PRO A 215 -13.22 -7.99 -4.94
CA PRO A 215 -14.04 -7.15 -4.07
C PRO A 215 -14.07 -7.59 -2.60
N ILE A 216 -14.07 -8.90 -2.33
CA ILE A 216 -14.00 -9.44 -0.95
C ILE A 216 -12.68 -9.01 -0.29
N GLU A 217 -11.58 -9.07 -1.02
CA GLU A 217 -10.28 -8.64 -0.52
C GLU A 217 -10.29 -7.13 -0.25
N HIS A 218 -10.86 -6.30 -1.14
CA HIS A 218 -11.02 -4.86 -0.86
C HIS A 218 -11.85 -4.58 0.40
N LEU A 219 -12.94 -5.34 0.62
CA LEU A 219 -13.77 -5.17 1.81
C LEU A 219 -12.98 -5.43 3.08
N VAL A 220 -12.12 -6.45 3.09
CA VAL A 220 -11.23 -6.76 4.21
C VAL A 220 -10.09 -5.73 4.30
N TYR A 221 -9.43 -5.42 3.19
CA TYR A 221 -8.28 -4.51 3.12
C TYR A 221 -8.61 -3.09 3.61
N PHE A 222 -9.80 -2.56 3.29
CA PHE A 222 -10.19 -1.23 3.75
C PHE A 222 -10.85 -1.20 5.14
N THR A 223 -10.92 -2.33 5.87
CA THR A 223 -11.25 -2.31 7.31
C THR A 223 -10.21 -1.55 8.15
N VAL A 224 -9.09 -1.12 7.56
CA VAL A 224 -8.09 -0.25 8.20
C VAL A 224 -8.73 1.02 8.79
N PHE A 225 -9.83 1.51 8.19
CA PHE A 225 -10.60 2.65 8.68
C PHE A 225 -11.29 2.41 10.03
N LEU A 226 -11.58 1.16 10.40
CA LEU A 226 -12.34 0.84 11.60
C LEU A 226 -11.65 1.26 12.90
N LEU A 227 -10.31 1.32 12.91
CA LEU A 227 -9.57 1.85 14.06
C LEU A 227 -10.02 3.26 14.42
N TRP A 228 -10.29 4.08 13.40
CA TRP A 228 -10.67 5.47 13.56
C TRP A 228 -12.11 5.68 14.02
N TRP A 229 -12.90 4.61 14.10
CA TRP A 229 -14.25 4.67 14.67
C TRP A 229 -14.23 4.59 16.20
N VAL A 230 -13.09 4.19 16.77
CA VAL A 230 -12.89 4.08 18.23
C VAL A 230 -11.77 4.97 18.75
N VAL A 231 -10.76 5.27 17.92
CA VAL A 231 -9.66 6.19 18.28
C VAL A 231 -10.06 7.63 17.88
N PRO A 232 -10.08 8.60 18.82
CA PRO A 232 -10.36 9.99 18.49
C PRO A 232 -9.37 10.51 17.46
N ALA A 233 -9.85 11.02 16.34
CA ALA A 233 -9.00 11.48 15.27
C ALA A 233 -9.67 12.59 14.45
N HIS A 234 -8.82 13.32 13.72
CA HIS A 234 -9.23 14.38 12.81
C HIS A 234 -9.39 13.81 11.38
N PRO A 235 -10.32 14.32 10.54
CA PRO A 235 -10.56 13.82 9.18
C PRO A 235 -9.34 13.70 8.26
N VAL A 236 -8.34 14.55 8.45
CA VAL A 236 -7.03 14.44 7.78
C VAL A 236 -6.39 13.06 7.98
N ILE A 237 -6.50 12.46 9.16
CA ILE A 237 -5.97 11.11 9.46
C ILE A 237 -6.72 10.04 8.66
N PHE A 238 -8.04 10.19 8.46
CA PHE A 238 -8.85 9.25 7.68
C PHE A 238 -8.46 9.32 6.20
N ILE A 239 -8.34 10.53 5.65
CA ILE A 239 -7.92 10.76 4.26
C ILE A 239 -6.50 10.22 4.05
N MET A 240 -5.58 10.52 4.97
CA MET A 240 -4.22 10.01 4.92
C MET A 240 -4.18 8.47 4.96
N THR A 241 -5.00 7.84 5.79
CA THR A 241 -5.17 6.38 5.83
C THR A 241 -5.63 5.85 4.48
N GLY A 242 -6.61 6.51 3.86
CA GLY A 242 -7.07 6.22 2.52
C GLY A 242 -5.98 6.32 1.47
N PHE A 243 -5.18 7.40 1.47
CA PHE A 243 -4.10 7.59 0.51
C PHE A 243 -2.94 6.61 0.71
N PHE A 244 -2.57 6.33 1.95
CA PHE A 244 -1.54 5.36 2.25
C PHE A 244 -1.94 3.95 1.77
N ASN A 245 -3.18 3.54 1.98
CA ASN A 245 -3.62 2.20 1.58
C ASN A 245 -4.16 2.12 0.14
N GLY A 246 -4.67 3.21 -0.43
CA GLY A 246 -5.31 3.24 -1.74
C GLY A 246 -4.41 3.73 -2.88
N ILE A 247 -3.45 4.61 -2.60
CA ILE A 247 -2.57 5.21 -3.62
C ILE A 247 -1.14 4.69 -3.51
N SER A 248 -0.57 4.65 -2.30
CA SER A 248 0.81 4.20 -2.07
C SER A 248 1.15 2.84 -2.68
N PRO A 249 0.23 1.84 -2.73
CA PRO A 249 0.52 0.58 -3.41
C PRO A 249 0.91 0.73 -4.87
N SER A 250 0.48 1.81 -5.55
CA SER A 250 0.89 2.09 -6.94
C SER A 250 2.39 2.38 -7.06
N ILE A 251 2.99 2.91 -6.00
CA ILE A 251 4.42 3.18 -5.90
C ILE A 251 5.16 1.90 -5.52
N THR A 252 4.72 1.20 -4.47
CA THR A 252 5.42 -0.02 -3.99
C THR A 252 5.34 -1.19 -4.97
N HIS A 253 4.28 -1.24 -5.79
CA HIS A 253 4.09 -2.27 -6.82
C HIS A 253 4.57 -1.83 -8.20
N SER A 254 5.24 -0.69 -8.31
CA SER A 254 5.67 -0.09 -9.59
C SER A 254 6.44 -1.05 -10.50
N GLY A 255 7.03 -2.12 -9.95
CA GLY A 255 7.83 -3.12 -10.65
C GLY A 255 9.31 -2.73 -10.83
N PHE A 256 9.66 -1.55 -10.33
CA PHE A 256 11.01 -1.02 -10.27
C PHE A 256 11.40 -0.81 -8.81
N ASP A 257 12.68 -0.63 -8.50
CA ASP A 257 13.14 -0.19 -7.16
C ASP A 257 13.13 1.34 -7.06
N GLN A 258 13.47 2.02 -8.16
CA GLN A 258 13.63 3.47 -8.22
C GLN A 258 13.11 4.01 -9.54
N VAL A 259 12.58 5.24 -9.52
CA VAL A 259 12.27 6.03 -10.71
C VAL A 259 13.38 7.04 -10.95
N ILE A 260 13.89 7.08 -12.17
CA ILE A 260 14.90 8.05 -12.61
C ILE A 260 14.22 9.24 -13.29
N LEU A 261 14.44 10.45 -12.78
CA LEU A 261 13.94 11.71 -13.34
C LEU A 261 15.10 12.61 -13.77
N GLY A 262 15.00 13.19 -14.98
CA GLY A 262 16.00 14.10 -15.53
C GLY A 262 17.42 13.51 -15.62
N GLY A 263 17.53 12.18 -15.72
CA GLY A 263 18.80 11.45 -15.84
C GLY A 263 19.65 11.36 -14.57
N ARG A 264 19.24 11.96 -13.45
CA ARG A 264 20.07 12.06 -12.23
C ARG A 264 19.32 11.90 -10.93
N PHE A 265 18.06 12.34 -10.87
CA PHE A 265 17.29 12.31 -9.64
C PHE A 265 16.64 10.95 -9.51
N ARG A 266 16.87 10.28 -8.36
CA ARG A 266 16.35 8.96 -8.07
C ARG A 266 15.36 9.07 -6.92
N ILE A 267 14.17 8.53 -7.12
CA ILE A 267 13.14 8.45 -6.10
C ILE A 267 12.82 6.97 -5.89
N THR A 268 12.80 6.53 -4.64
CA THR A 268 12.34 5.18 -4.29
C THR A 268 10.95 4.96 -4.86
N ALA A 269 10.80 3.93 -5.66
CA ALA A 269 9.55 3.62 -6.33
C ALA A 269 9.49 2.11 -6.48
N GLY A 270 9.02 1.41 -5.46
CA GLY A 270 9.04 -0.03 -5.39
C GLY A 270 9.15 -0.52 -3.96
N ASP A 271 8.96 -1.82 -3.78
CA ASP A 271 9.28 -2.51 -2.54
C ASP A 271 9.81 -3.91 -2.84
N GLN A 272 11.12 -4.13 -2.64
CA GLN A 272 11.72 -5.45 -2.83
C GLN A 272 11.13 -6.48 -1.87
N PHE A 273 10.76 -6.08 -0.64
CA PHE A 273 10.19 -6.98 0.36
C PHE A 273 8.89 -7.59 -0.16
N HIS A 274 8.01 -6.75 -0.69
CA HIS A 274 6.76 -7.17 -1.30
C HIS A 274 6.95 -7.83 -2.69
N HIS A 275 7.98 -7.45 -3.45
CA HIS A 275 8.32 -8.16 -4.68
C HIS A 275 8.68 -9.63 -4.40
N LEU A 276 9.46 -9.89 -3.35
CA LEU A 276 9.79 -11.25 -2.91
C LEU A 276 8.53 -12.01 -2.46
N HIS A 277 7.57 -11.33 -1.82
CA HIS A 277 6.27 -11.89 -1.50
C HIS A 277 5.54 -12.40 -2.76
N HIS A 278 5.36 -11.57 -3.79
CA HIS A 278 4.72 -12.00 -5.05
C HIS A 278 5.49 -13.12 -5.79
N ARG A 279 6.78 -13.27 -5.51
CA ARG A 279 7.62 -14.30 -6.12
C ARG A 279 7.54 -15.64 -5.41
N TYR A 280 7.46 -15.64 -4.08
CA TYR A 280 7.55 -16.84 -3.25
C TYR A 280 6.27 -17.18 -2.46
N PHE A 281 5.30 -16.26 -2.41
CA PHE A 281 3.95 -16.34 -1.81
C PHE A 281 3.87 -16.58 -0.31
N GLU A 282 4.77 -17.39 0.26
CA GLU A 282 4.72 -17.84 1.66
C GLU A 282 5.69 -17.05 2.57
N VAL A 283 6.16 -15.88 2.15
CA VAL A 283 7.10 -15.02 2.89
C VAL A 283 6.66 -13.56 2.81
N ASN A 284 7.09 -12.71 3.74
CA ASN A 284 6.90 -11.26 3.68
C ASN A 284 5.42 -10.83 3.55
N TYR A 285 4.57 -11.31 4.47
CA TYR A 285 3.15 -10.96 4.48
C TYR A 285 2.90 -9.49 4.88
N GLY A 286 3.84 -8.83 5.55
CA GLY A 286 3.70 -7.47 6.03
C GLY A 286 4.51 -6.46 5.21
N ASN A 287 5.04 -5.47 5.93
CA ASN A 287 5.94 -4.45 5.40
C ASN A 287 7.07 -4.18 6.39
N THR A 288 8.11 -3.48 5.94
CA THR A 288 9.29 -3.19 6.75
C THR A 288 9.04 -2.26 7.96
N PRO A 289 8.13 -1.26 7.96
CA PRO A 289 7.93 -0.39 9.12
C PRO A 289 7.45 -1.13 10.39
N THR A 290 6.69 -2.21 10.21
CA THR A 290 6.24 -3.10 11.30
C THR A 290 6.62 -4.54 10.93
N PRO A 291 7.85 -4.99 11.28
CA PRO A 291 8.44 -6.22 10.76
C PRO A 291 7.89 -7.49 11.45
N LEU A 292 6.57 -7.68 11.45
CA LEU A 292 5.89 -8.83 12.06
C LEU A 292 6.31 -10.17 11.46
N ASP A 293 6.74 -10.19 10.20
CA ASP A 293 7.32 -11.38 9.57
C ASP A 293 8.58 -11.88 10.31
N LYS A 294 9.35 -11.02 10.98
CA LYS A 294 10.48 -11.47 11.83
C LYS A 294 9.99 -12.20 13.06
N VAL A 295 8.90 -11.71 13.66
CA VAL A 295 8.30 -12.28 14.88
C VAL A 295 7.72 -13.67 14.58
N PHE A 296 7.11 -13.83 13.40
CA PHE A 296 6.41 -15.06 13.03
C PHE A 296 7.17 -15.98 12.07
N GLY A 297 8.45 -15.72 11.81
CA GLY A 297 9.31 -16.61 11.03
C GLY A 297 8.99 -16.67 9.53
N THR A 298 8.46 -15.58 8.98
CA THR A 298 8.10 -15.45 7.55
C THR A 298 8.92 -14.39 6.82
N TRP A 299 9.94 -13.82 7.46
CA TRP A 299 10.82 -12.80 6.88
C TRP A 299 11.81 -13.38 5.87
N HIS A 300 11.89 -12.76 4.69
CA HIS A 300 12.83 -13.07 3.63
C HIS A 300 13.44 -11.77 3.11
N ASP A 301 14.71 -11.52 3.44
CA ASP A 301 15.44 -10.30 3.06
C ASP A 301 16.09 -10.35 1.67
N GLY A 302 16.03 -11.51 1.00
CA GLY A 302 16.59 -11.70 -0.33
C GLY A 302 17.95 -12.41 -0.34
N THR A 303 18.51 -12.70 0.84
CA THR A 303 19.77 -13.44 0.99
C THR A 303 19.64 -14.91 0.61
N PRO A 304 20.74 -15.58 0.21
CA PRO A 304 20.79 -17.04 0.06
C PRO A 304 20.37 -17.78 1.33
N GLU A 305 20.77 -17.28 2.49
CA GLU A 305 20.47 -17.87 3.80
C GLU A 305 18.96 -17.87 4.09
N ALA A 306 18.30 -16.73 3.90
CA ALA A 306 16.84 -16.63 4.01
C ALA A 306 16.13 -17.54 2.99
N HIS A 307 16.71 -17.72 1.81
CA HIS A 307 16.14 -18.58 0.78
C HIS A 307 16.23 -20.07 1.13
N GLU A 308 17.33 -20.52 1.72
CA GLU A 308 17.45 -21.90 2.20
C GLU A 308 16.52 -22.17 3.40
N LEU A 309 16.43 -21.24 4.37
CA LEU A 309 15.45 -21.34 5.47
C LEU A 309 14.00 -21.50 4.95
N PHE A 310 13.65 -20.72 3.93
CA PHE A 310 12.35 -20.84 3.25
C PHE A 310 12.15 -22.23 2.64
N LYS A 311 13.16 -22.77 1.92
CA LYS A 311 13.06 -24.11 1.31
C LYS A 311 12.90 -25.20 2.36
N ASP A 312 13.63 -25.12 3.46
CA ASP A 312 13.60 -26.13 4.52
C ASP A 312 12.24 -26.15 5.22
N ARG A 313 11.64 -24.98 5.48
CA ARG A 313 10.26 -24.89 5.99
C ARG A 313 9.26 -25.58 5.05
N ARG A 314 9.35 -25.32 3.75
CA ARG A 314 8.46 -25.95 2.75
C ARG A 314 8.65 -27.46 2.62
N ARG A 315 9.87 -27.95 2.86
CA ARG A 315 10.13 -29.40 2.88
C ARG A 315 9.48 -30.03 4.11
N ALA A 316 9.59 -29.40 5.28
CA ALA A 316 8.98 -29.87 6.52
C ALA A 316 7.45 -29.90 6.45
N GLU A 317 6.79 -28.90 5.85
CA GLU A 317 5.33 -28.86 5.69
C GLU A 317 4.76 -29.94 4.75
N LYS A 318 5.61 -30.55 3.92
CA LYS A 318 5.23 -31.59 2.96
C LYS A 318 5.56 -33.00 3.43
N ALA A 319 6.35 -33.14 4.49
CA ALA A 319 6.76 -34.42 5.07
C ALA A 319 5.68 -34.94 6.02
#